data_AF-A0A139NH71-F1
#
_entry.id   AF-A0A139NH71-F1
#
_cell.length_a   1.000
_cell.length_b   1.000
_cell.length_c   1.000
_cell.angle_alpha   90.00
_cell.angle_beta   90.00
_cell.angle_gamma   90.00
#
_symmetry.space_group_name_H-M   'P 1'
#
loop_
_entity.id
_entity.type
_entity.pdbx_description
1 polymer ?
#
loop_
_entity_poly.entity_id
_entity_poly.type
_entity_poly.pdbx_seq_one_letter_code
_entity_poly.pdbx_strand_id
1 'polypeptide(L)'
;MAPLYNYTTVLRAGELDIKSARLKAGMTQKELGKILGVTKQTIINYEKGTTEPSWERLEDIAKALKIDIDDLFPYSELGEKKGDLKWAEHLERLANNFQYARMAEEELLLQSLFDYSKFQREVEQKTYTKEQLNQALELESSNTMSDENKIDLIKLKYEKDIQKKTDNLISLYKDQSDKELDVIRFENTKL
;
A
#
# COMPACT_ATOMS: atom_id res chain seq x y z
N MET A 1 -14.57 11.99 7.44
CA MET A 1 -13.13 11.90 7.73
C MET A 1 -12.45 11.68 6.39
N ALA A 2 -11.51 12.54 6.00
CA ALA A 2 -10.66 12.24 4.85
C ALA A 2 -9.77 11.03 5.18
N PRO A 3 -9.45 10.15 4.23
CA PRO A 3 -8.57 9.02 4.49
C PRO A 3 -7.21 9.50 5.00
N LEU A 4 -6.67 8.83 6.02
CA LEU A 4 -5.40 9.17 6.70
C LEU A 4 -4.18 9.05 5.78
N TYR A 5 -4.33 8.41 4.62
CA TYR A 5 -3.33 8.34 3.56
C TYR A 5 -3.89 8.91 2.26
N ASN A 6 -3.19 9.90 1.72
CA ASN A 6 -3.42 10.40 0.37
C ASN A 6 -2.62 9.57 -0.64
N TYR A 7 -3.09 8.35 -0.91
CA TYR A 7 -2.49 7.42 -1.88
C TYR A 7 -2.35 8.00 -3.29
N THR A 8 -3.09 9.09 -3.59
CA THR A 8 -2.97 9.79 -4.87
C THR A 8 -1.57 10.34 -5.14
N THR A 9 -0.81 10.64 -4.09
CA THR A 9 0.57 11.14 -4.21
C THR A 9 1.58 10.01 -4.41
N VAL A 10 1.26 8.78 -3.99
CA VAL A 10 2.18 7.64 -4.01
C VAL A 10 2.06 6.83 -5.31
N LEU A 11 0.90 6.89 -5.98
CA LEU A 11 0.58 6.06 -7.17
C LEU A 11 0.79 6.75 -8.53
N ARG A 12 0.88 8.08 -8.63
CA ARG A 12 0.49 8.76 -9.88
C ARG A 12 1.55 8.94 -10.99
N ALA A 13 2.84 8.99 -10.71
CA ALA A 13 3.82 9.33 -11.77
C ALA A 13 4.45 8.11 -12.50
N GLY A 14 4.29 6.89 -11.96
CA GLY A 14 4.91 5.67 -12.50
C GLY A 14 3.94 4.67 -13.14
N GLU A 15 2.64 4.90 -13.00
CA GLU A 15 1.63 3.87 -13.25
C GLU A 15 0.73 4.14 -14.46
N LEU A 16 0.76 5.29 -15.12
CA LEU A 16 -0.12 5.53 -16.28
C LEU A 16 0.33 4.74 -17.53
N ASP A 17 -0.56 3.97 -18.16
CA ASP A 17 -0.26 3.20 -19.37
C ASP A 17 -0.78 3.86 -20.67
N ILE A 18 -0.49 5.16 -20.81
CA ILE A 18 -0.87 5.97 -21.99
C ILE A 18 -0.27 5.38 -23.27
N LYS A 19 0.95 4.81 -23.17
CA LYS A 19 1.66 4.24 -24.33
C LYS A 19 0.93 3.02 -24.88
N SER A 20 0.54 2.07 -24.04
CA SER A 20 -0.15 0.87 -24.51
C SER A 20 -1.55 1.21 -24.99
N ALA A 21 -2.27 2.10 -24.30
CA ALA A 21 -3.56 2.62 -24.75
C ALA A 21 -3.48 3.25 -26.14
N ARG A 22 -2.47 4.12 -26.37
CA ARG A 22 -2.23 4.73 -27.69
C ARG A 22 -1.95 3.70 -28.78
N LEU A 23 -1.11 2.72 -28.48
CA LEU A 23 -0.76 1.66 -29.43
C LEU A 23 -1.96 0.77 -29.77
N LYS A 24 -2.81 0.44 -28.79
CA LYS A 24 -4.07 -0.29 -29.01
C LYS A 24 -5.04 0.49 -29.89
N ALA A 25 -5.05 1.82 -29.76
CA ALA A 25 -5.81 2.72 -30.64
C ALA A 25 -5.16 2.90 -32.03
N GLY A 26 -4.02 2.26 -32.31
CA GLY A 26 -3.33 2.33 -33.61
C GLY A 26 -2.69 3.68 -33.92
N MET A 27 -2.48 4.54 -32.91
CA MET A 27 -2.00 5.91 -33.11
C MET A 27 -0.48 6.03 -32.89
N THR A 28 0.17 6.92 -33.62
CA THR A 28 1.53 7.39 -33.33
C THR A 28 1.54 8.52 -32.29
N GLN A 29 2.67 8.76 -31.63
CA GLN A 29 2.82 9.89 -30.69
C GLN A 29 2.56 11.25 -31.34
N LYS A 30 2.87 11.39 -32.64
CA LYS A 30 2.65 12.61 -33.42
C LYS A 30 1.16 12.84 -33.68
N GLU A 31 0.42 11.78 -33.98
CA GLU A 31 -1.04 11.85 -34.21
C GLU A 31 -1.79 12.18 -32.93
N LEU A 32 -1.47 11.50 -31.82
CA LEU A 32 -2.05 11.82 -30.51
C LEU A 32 -1.75 13.26 -30.10
N GLY A 33 -0.49 13.71 -30.29
CA GLY A 33 -0.11 15.11 -30.03
C GLY A 33 -0.92 16.10 -30.87
N LYS A 34 -1.13 15.81 -32.16
CA LYS A 34 -1.94 16.65 -33.05
C LYS A 34 -3.40 16.74 -32.59
N ILE A 35 -4.00 15.64 -32.14
CA ILE A 35 -5.38 15.61 -31.63
C ILE A 35 -5.51 16.44 -30.35
N LEU A 36 -4.53 16.32 -29.44
CA LEU A 36 -4.54 16.99 -28.14
C LEU A 36 -4.03 18.44 -28.17
N GLY A 37 -3.54 18.91 -29.33
CA GLY A 37 -2.95 20.24 -29.46
C GLY A 37 -1.61 20.39 -28.74
N VAL A 38 -0.85 19.31 -28.58
CA VAL A 38 0.46 19.30 -27.89
C VAL A 38 1.57 18.75 -28.79
N THR A 39 2.82 18.99 -28.39
CA THR A 39 3.96 18.49 -29.17
C THR A 39 4.12 16.98 -29.02
N LYS A 40 4.74 16.32 -30.02
CA LYS A 40 5.17 14.92 -29.90
C LYS A 40 6.03 14.69 -28.63
N GLN A 41 6.87 15.67 -28.28
CA GLN A 41 7.74 15.58 -27.10
C GLN A 41 6.92 15.57 -25.81
N THR A 42 5.83 16.33 -25.74
CA THR A 42 4.89 16.30 -24.62
C THR A 42 4.30 14.91 -24.43
N ILE A 43 3.87 14.25 -25.51
CA ILE A 43 3.37 12.86 -25.45
C ILE A 43 4.46 11.89 -25.00
N ILE A 44 5.70 12.03 -25.49
CA ILE A 44 6.83 11.23 -25.02
C ILE A 44 7.04 11.41 -23.51
N ASN A 45 6.95 12.64 -23.01
CA ASN A 45 7.13 12.93 -21.60
C ASN A 45 6.00 12.33 -20.75
N TYR A 46 4.75 12.40 -21.23
CA TYR A 46 3.60 11.75 -20.60
C TYR A 46 3.78 10.24 -20.54
N GLU A 47 4.15 9.59 -21.66
CA GLU A 47 4.37 8.14 -21.71
C GLU A 47 5.56 7.65 -20.88
N LYS A 48 6.54 8.51 -20.60
CA LYS A 48 7.70 8.20 -19.77
C LYS A 48 7.50 8.57 -18.30
N GLY A 49 6.38 9.22 -17.94
CA GLY A 49 6.16 9.77 -16.60
C GLY A 49 7.09 10.93 -16.24
N THR A 50 7.82 11.53 -17.19
CA THR A 50 8.71 12.67 -16.90
C THR A 50 7.96 13.98 -16.76
N THR A 51 6.71 14.03 -17.20
CA THR A 51 5.79 15.13 -16.95
C THR A 51 4.42 14.51 -16.73
N GLU A 52 3.77 14.86 -15.64
CA GLU A 52 2.44 14.35 -15.34
C GLU A 52 1.37 15.17 -16.09
N PRO A 53 0.46 14.55 -16.85
CA PRO A 53 -0.70 15.23 -17.38
C PRO A 53 -1.65 15.65 -16.23
N SER A 54 -2.32 16.80 -16.36
CA SER A 54 -3.41 17.13 -15.43
C SER A 54 -4.59 16.16 -15.59
N TRP A 55 -5.51 16.15 -14.63
CA TRP A 55 -6.72 15.32 -14.71
C TRP A 55 -7.54 15.61 -15.98
N GLU A 56 -7.75 16.89 -16.30
CA GLU A 56 -8.46 17.29 -17.52
C GLU A 56 -7.74 16.78 -18.78
N ARG A 57 -6.40 16.77 -18.75
CA ARG A 57 -5.61 16.24 -19.86
C ARG A 57 -5.72 14.72 -19.97
N LEU A 58 -5.85 13.99 -18.86
CA LEU A 58 -6.10 12.55 -18.87
C LEU A 58 -7.47 12.24 -19.48
N GLU A 59 -8.50 13.03 -19.17
CA GLU A 59 -9.81 12.92 -19.82
C GLU A 59 -9.72 13.16 -21.33
N ASP A 60 -8.99 14.19 -21.76
CA ASP A 60 -8.77 14.46 -23.20
C ASP A 60 -8.04 13.30 -23.88
N ILE A 61 -7.03 12.72 -23.21
CA ILE A 61 -6.29 11.56 -23.72
C ILE A 61 -7.23 10.36 -23.88
N ALA A 62 -8.02 10.02 -22.86
CA ALA A 62 -8.97 8.91 -22.91
C ALA A 62 -10.01 9.10 -24.05
N LYS A 63 -10.57 10.32 -24.18
CA LYS A 63 -11.48 10.70 -25.27
C LYS A 63 -10.82 10.56 -26.65
N ALA A 64 -9.58 11.04 -26.81
CA ALA A 64 -8.84 10.92 -28.06
C ALA A 64 -8.57 9.46 -28.45
N LEU A 65 -8.32 8.61 -27.46
CA LEU A 65 -8.04 7.18 -27.63
C LEU A 65 -9.31 6.31 -27.68
N LYS A 66 -10.48 6.89 -27.40
CA LYS A 66 -11.80 6.21 -27.35
C LYS A 66 -11.85 5.05 -26.35
N ILE A 67 -11.29 5.27 -25.17
CA ILE A 67 -11.31 4.33 -24.04
C ILE A 67 -11.94 5.00 -22.82
N ASP A 68 -12.25 4.21 -21.80
CA ASP A 68 -12.57 4.77 -20.49
C ASP A 68 -11.29 5.36 -19.86
N ILE A 69 -11.45 6.38 -19.01
CA ILE A 69 -10.30 6.98 -18.32
C ILE A 69 -9.64 5.95 -17.38
N ASP A 70 -10.42 5.03 -16.82
CA ASP A 70 -9.93 3.95 -15.96
C ASP A 70 -8.98 3.01 -16.70
N ASP A 71 -9.08 2.90 -18.03
CA ASP A 71 -8.20 2.06 -18.83
C ASP A 71 -6.80 2.65 -19.03
N LEU A 72 -6.58 3.92 -18.66
CA LEU A 72 -5.25 4.52 -18.56
C LEU A 72 -4.52 4.09 -17.28
N PHE A 73 -5.24 3.52 -16.32
CA PHE A 73 -4.72 3.04 -15.06
C PHE A 73 -4.60 1.50 -15.10
N PRO A 74 -3.38 0.97 -15.15
CA PRO A 74 -3.15 -0.45 -15.16
C PRO A 74 -3.42 -1.09 -13.80
N TYR A 75 -3.61 -0.32 -12.72
CA TYR A 75 -3.92 -0.81 -11.37
C TYR A 75 -5.29 -0.26 -10.88
N SER A 76 -6.04 -1.06 -10.13
CA SER A 76 -7.28 -0.65 -9.46
C SER A 76 -6.99 0.22 -8.23
N GLU A 77 -8.03 0.80 -7.63
CA GLU A 77 -7.94 1.57 -6.37
C GLU A 77 -7.33 0.78 -5.21
N LEU A 78 -7.32 -0.56 -5.30
CA LEU A 78 -6.71 -1.46 -4.33
C LEU A 78 -5.26 -1.86 -4.70
N GLY A 79 -4.68 -1.18 -5.70
CA GLY A 79 -3.38 -1.54 -6.27
C GLY A 79 -3.44 -2.77 -7.18
N GLU A 80 -4.64 -3.18 -7.63
CA GLU A 80 -4.80 -4.39 -8.43
C GLU A 80 -4.50 -4.18 -9.93
N LYS A 81 -3.33 -4.58 -10.43
CA LYS A 81 -3.05 -4.70 -11.88
C LYS A 81 -4.18 -5.40 -12.68
N LYS A 82 -4.82 -4.64 -13.58
CA LYS A 82 -5.88 -5.06 -14.51
C LYS A 82 -5.27 -5.88 -15.66
N GLY A 83 -5.39 -7.21 -15.57
CA GLY A 83 -5.00 -8.15 -16.63
C GLY A 83 -3.62 -8.80 -16.48
N ASP A 84 -3.66 -10.14 -16.45
CA ASP A 84 -2.58 -11.13 -16.56
C ASP A 84 -1.55 -11.26 -15.42
N LEU A 85 -1.86 -12.21 -14.53
CA LEU A 85 -1.03 -13.34 -14.09
C LEU A 85 0.52 -13.15 -14.14
N LYS A 86 1.02 -12.14 -13.43
CA LYS A 86 2.34 -12.12 -12.78
C LYS A 86 2.27 -11.60 -11.34
N TRP A 87 1.07 -11.69 -10.76
CA TRP A 87 0.75 -11.27 -9.42
C TRP A 87 1.64 -11.90 -8.35
N ALA A 88 1.83 -13.20 -8.42
CA ALA A 88 2.73 -13.91 -7.51
C ALA A 88 4.16 -13.40 -7.64
N GLU A 89 4.71 -13.25 -8.85
CA GLU A 89 6.09 -12.77 -9.09
C GLU A 89 6.28 -11.28 -8.70
N HIS A 90 5.26 -10.45 -8.91
CA HIS A 90 5.28 -9.04 -8.50
C HIS A 90 5.12 -8.89 -6.99
N LEU A 91 4.21 -9.64 -6.36
CA LEU A 91 4.07 -9.73 -4.91
C LEU A 91 5.31 -10.33 -4.26
N GLU A 92 5.99 -11.29 -4.91
CA GLU A 92 7.25 -11.85 -4.44
C GLU A 92 8.38 -10.80 -4.51
N ARG A 93 8.41 -9.96 -5.55
CA ARG A 93 9.36 -8.82 -5.63
C ARG A 93 9.02 -7.67 -4.67
N LEU A 94 7.74 -7.41 -4.41
CA LEU A 94 7.27 -6.40 -3.45
C LEU A 94 7.43 -6.87 -2.01
N ALA A 95 7.15 -8.14 -1.72
CA ALA A 95 7.45 -8.78 -0.43
C ALA A 95 8.96 -8.79 -0.14
N ASN A 96 9.79 -8.87 -1.19
CA ASN A 96 11.25 -8.73 -1.09
C ASN A 96 11.73 -7.27 -1.16
N ASN A 97 10.84 -6.28 -1.32
CA ASN A 97 11.18 -4.86 -1.23
C ASN A 97 11.03 -4.40 0.23
N PHE A 98 12.17 -4.07 0.86
CA PHE A 98 12.24 -3.59 2.25
C PHE A 98 11.20 -2.51 2.56
N GLN A 99 10.96 -1.56 1.65
CA GLN A 99 10.00 -0.47 1.90
C GLN A 99 8.58 -0.99 2.05
N TYR A 100 8.16 -1.97 1.26
CA TYR A 100 6.80 -2.52 1.34
C TYR A 100 6.64 -3.46 2.52
N ALA A 101 7.62 -4.33 2.78
CA ALA A 101 7.61 -5.19 3.96
C ALA A 101 7.56 -4.34 5.25
N ARG A 102 8.31 -3.24 5.29
CA ARG A 102 8.28 -2.25 6.36
C ARG A 102 6.91 -1.58 6.47
N MET A 103 6.37 -1.04 5.37
CA MET A 103 5.07 -0.35 5.39
C MET A 103 3.94 -1.28 5.84
N ALA A 104 3.93 -2.52 5.38
CA ALA A 104 2.93 -3.51 5.80
C ALA A 104 3.05 -3.82 7.30
N GLU A 105 4.27 -4.01 7.83
CA GLU A 105 4.47 -4.25 9.25
C GLU A 105 4.12 -3.02 10.11
N GLU A 106 4.42 -1.81 9.62
CA GLU A 106 4.02 -0.54 10.24
C GLU A 106 2.49 -0.40 10.29
N GLU A 107 1.78 -0.72 9.21
CA GLU A 107 0.31 -0.69 9.15
C GLU A 107 -0.31 -1.69 10.12
N LEU A 108 0.22 -2.92 10.15
CA LEU A 108 -0.22 -3.95 11.10
C LEU A 108 0.02 -3.53 12.56
N LEU A 109 1.15 -2.88 12.85
CA LEU A 109 1.46 -2.37 14.19
C LEU A 109 0.50 -1.24 14.58
N LEU A 110 0.27 -0.28 13.69
CA LEU A 110 -0.66 0.84 13.90
C LEU A 110 -2.08 0.34 14.14
N GLN A 111 -2.55 -0.65 13.38
CA GLN A 111 -3.85 -1.26 13.59
C GLN A 111 -3.95 -1.91 14.97
N SER A 112 -2.92 -2.65 15.38
CA SER A 112 -2.88 -3.31 16.70
C SER A 112 -2.88 -2.30 17.84
N LEU A 113 -2.14 -1.19 17.71
CA LEU A 113 -2.12 -0.08 18.66
C LEU A 113 -3.49 0.62 18.74
N PHE A 114 -4.12 0.86 17.60
CA PHE A 114 -5.45 1.45 17.54
C PHE A 114 -6.49 0.57 18.23
N ASP A 115 -6.53 -0.72 17.89
CA ASP A 115 -7.47 -1.68 18.49
C ASP A 115 -7.23 -1.81 20.00
N TYR A 116 -5.97 -1.83 20.43
CA TYR A 116 -5.66 -1.85 21.85
C TYR A 116 -6.12 -0.58 22.57
N SER A 117 -5.89 0.59 21.99
CA SER A 117 -6.34 1.88 22.56
C SER A 117 -7.86 1.96 22.66
N LYS A 118 -8.57 1.43 21.66
CA LYS A 118 -10.03 1.35 21.64
C LYS A 118 -10.53 0.44 22.76
N PHE A 119 -9.92 -0.75 22.91
CA PHE A 119 -10.25 -1.69 23.97
C PHE A 119 -9.99 -1.08 25.36
N GLN A 120 -8.85 -0.41 25.56
CA GLN A 120 -8.54 0.27 26.83
C GLN A 120 -9.62 1.30 27.18
N ARG A 121 -10.07 2.10 26.20
CA ARG A 121 -11.15 3.06 26.39
C ARG A 121 -12.48 2.37 26.74
N GLU A 122 -12.80 1.24 26.10
CA GLU A 122 -14.00 0.46 26.42
C GLU A 122 -13.98 -0.06 27.87
N VAL A 123 -12.81 -0.51 28.34
CA VAL A 123 -12.58 -0.94 29.73
C VAL A 123 -12.73 0.22 30.72
N GLU A 124 -12.07 1.36 30.46
CA GLU A 124 -12.16 2.55 31.31
C GLU A 124 -13.60 3.06 31.44
N GLN A 125 -14.34 3.07 30.33
CA GLN A 125 -15.73 3.51 30.28
C GLN A 125 -16.73 2.43 30.72
N LYS A 126 -16.25 1.20 31.02
CA LYS A 126 -17.08 0.03 31.35
C LYS A 126 -18.19 -0.24 30.32
N THR A 127 -17.86 -0.06 29.04
CA THR A 127 -18.78 -0.26 27.92
C THR A 127 -18.66 -1.63 27.25
N TYR A 128 -17.72 -2.47 27.71
CA TYR A 128 -17.52 -3.84 27.24
C TYR A 128 -18.65 -4.78 27.68
N THR A 129 -18.85 -5.85 26.92
CA THR A 129 -19.79 -6.94 27.21
C THR A 129 -19.05 -8.25 27.49
N LYS A 130 -19.69 -9.16 28.23
CA LYS A 130 -19.11 -10.48 28.53
C LYS A 130 -18.89 -11.31 27.27
N GLU A 131 -19.81 -11.18 26.31
CA GLU A 131 -19.74 -11.82 25.00
C GLU A 131 -18.51 -11.34 24.22
N GLN A 132 -18.23 -10.03 24.21
CA GLN A 132 -17.03 -9.49 23.58
C GLN A 132 -15.74 -10.02 24.23
N LEU A 133 -15.68 -10.06 25.57
CA LEU A 133 -14.51 -10.59 26.28
C LEU A 133 -14.30 -12.09 26.01
N ASN A 134 -15.39 -12.87 25.96
CA ASN A 134 -15.33 -14.28 25.61
C ASN A 134 -14.88 -14.47 24.15
N GLN A 135 -15.42 -13.71 23.21
CA GLN A 135 -15.04 -13.76 21.79
C GLN A 135 -13.57 -13.42 21.57
N ALA A 136 -13.06 -12.37 22.23
CA ALA A 136 -11.65 -11.95 22.10
C ALA A 136 -10.65 -13.03 22.55
N LEU A 137 -11.07 -13.89 23.47
CA LEU A 137 -10.29 -15.00 24.04
C LEU A 137 -10.72 -16.38 23.49
N GLU A 138 -11.64 -16.43 22.53
CA GLU A 138 -12.18 -17.68 21.97
C GLU A 138 -12.76 -18.63 23.03
N LEU A 139 -13.38 -18.06 24.08
CA LEU A 139 -13.98 -18.80 25.19
C LEU A 139 -15.47 -19.09 24.91
N GLU A 140 -15.92 -20.26 25.35
CA GLU A 140 -17.34 -20.60 25.31
C GLU A 140 -18.19 -19.68 26.21
N SER A 141 -19.47 -19.52 25.88
CA SER A 141 -20.42 -18.73 26.68
C SER A 141 -20.63 -19.27 28.10
N SER A 142 -20.36 -20.56 28.32
CA SER A 142 -20.42 -21.26 29.61
C SER A 142 -19.25 -20.93 30.55
N ASN A 143 -18.23 -20.22 30.07
CA ASN A 143 -17.00 -19.95 30.81
C ASN A 143 -17.23 -19.12 32.09
N THR A 144 -16.56 -19.53 33.17
CA THR A 144 -16.69 -18.97 34.52
C THR A 144 -15.60 -17.96 34.91
N MET A 145 -14.62 -17.70 34.02
CA MET A 145 -13.56 -16.72 34.27
C MET A 145 -14.15 -15.32 34.54
N SER A 146 -13.58 -14.61 35.52
CA SER A 146 -13.97 -13.24 35.84
C SER A 146 -13.66 -12.28 34.68
N ASP A 147 -14.45 -11.22 34.56
CA ASP A 147 -14.25 -10.21 33.52
C ASP A 147 -12.91 -9.48 33.71
N GLU A 148 -12.47 -9.28 34.96
CA GLU A 148 -11.14 -8.71 35.28
C GLU A 148 -10.00 -9.58 34.73
N ASN A 149 -10.04 -10.90 34.98
CA ASN A 149 -9.03 -11.81 34.45
C ASN A 149 -9.06 -11.89 32.92
N LYS A 150 -10.24 -11.84 32.31
CA LYS A 150 -10.36 -11.79 30.84
C LYS A 150 -9.73 -10.52 30.28
N ILE A 151 -10.02 -9.36 30.89
CA ILE A 151 -9.46 -8.08 30.47
C ILE A 151 -7.94 -8.11 30.54
N ASP A 152 -7.36 -8.62 31.63
CA ASP A 152 -5.91 -8.71 31.79
C ASP A 152 -5.27 -9.65 30.75
N LEU A 153 -5.90 -10.79 30.46
CA LEU A 153 -5.45 -11.69 29.40
C LEU A 153 -5.53 -11.04 28.01
N ILE A 154 -6.59 -10.27 27.73
CA ILE A 154 -6.75 -9.55 26.46
C ILE A 154 -5.66 -8.47 26.33
N LYS A 155 -5.37 -7.72 27.41
CA LYS A 155 -4.27 -6.74 27.44
C LYS A 155 -2.94 -7.41 27.12
N LEU A 156 -2.62 -8.52 27.79
CA LEU A 156 -1.40 -9.30 27.53
C LEU A 156 -1.33 -9.83 26.09
N LYS A 157 -2.47 -10.23 25.51
CA LYS A 157 -2.55 -10.65 24.09
C LYS A 157 -2.20 -9.50 23.15
N TYR A 158 -2.74 -8.31 23.37
CA TYR A 158 -2.39 -7.11 22.60
C TYR A 158 -0.94 -6.72 22.78
N GLU A 159 -0.43 -6.66 24.00
CA GLU A 159 0.95 -6.29 24.30
C GLU A 159 1.96 -7.24 23.63
N LYS A 160 1.71 -8.55 23.71
CA LYS A 160 2.54 -9.56 23.05
C LYS A 160 2.54 -9.40 21.52
N ASP A 161 1.37 -9.11 20.95
CA ASP A 161 1.21 -8.94 19.52
C ASP A 161 1.89 -7.66 19.00
N ILE A 162 1.71 -6.54 19.71
CA ILE A 162 2.39 -5.26 19.46
C ILE A 162 3.91 -5.43 19.56
N GLN A 163 4.39 -6.12 20.60
CA GLN A 163 5.82 -6.39 20.78
C GLN A 163 6.38 -7.20 19.61
N LYS A 164 5.69 -8.28 19.21
CA LYS A 164 6.09 -9.11 18.07
C LYS A 164 6.22 -8.28 16.79
N LYS A 165 5.24 -7.43 16.49
CA LYS A 165 5.26 -6.58 15.30
C LYS A 165 6.36 -5.52 15.36
N THR A 166 6.61 -4.97 16.54
CA THR A 166 7.73 -4.04 16.79
C THR A 166 9.08 -4.73 16.54
N ASP A 167 9.24 -5.96 17.03
CA ASP A 167 10.47 -6.75 16.83
C ASP A 167 10.69 -7.11 15.36
N ASN A 168 9.63 -7.48 14.64
CA ASN A 168 9.68 -7.70 13.20
C ASN A 168 10.16 -6.45 12.46
N LEU A 169 9.59 -5.28 12.80
CA LEU A 169 9.96 -4.02 12.20
C LEU A 169 11.44 -3.68 12.48
N ILE A 170 11.90 -3.83 13.74
CA ILE A 170 13.31 -3.66 14.10
C ILE A 170 14.21 -4.59 13.29
N SER A 171 13.81 -5.86 13.10
CA SER A 171 14.56 -6.83 12.31
C SER A 171 14.71 -6.35 10.86
N LEU A 172 13.63 -5.87 10.25
CA LEU A 172 13.66 -5.35 8.88
C LEU A 172 14.67 -4.19 8.75
N TYR A 173 14.66 -3.23 9.69
CA TYR A 173 15.59 -2.10 9.65
C TYR A 173 17.05 -2.51 9.83
N LYS A 174 17.33 -3.52 10.67
CA LYS A 174 18.68 -4.07 10.84
C LYS A 174 19.19 -4.70 9.54
N ASP A 175 18.37 -5.54 8.91
CA ASP A 175 18.72 -6.20 7.65
C ASP A 175 19.00 -5.20 6.51
N GLN A 176 18.28 -4.07 6.48
CA GLN A 176 18.53 -3.01 5.51
C GLN A 176 19.86 -2.30 5.76
N SER A 177 20.15 -1.96 7.02
CA SER A 177 21.43 -1.34 7.41
C SER A 177 22.62 -2.23 7.04
N ASP A 178 22.53 -3.53 7.27
CA ASP A 178 23.61 -4.47 6.95
C ASP A 178 23.84 -4.59 5.44
N LYS A 179 22.76 -4.61 4.64
CA LYS A 179 22.84 -4.59 3.17
C LYS A 179 23.51 -3.31 2.64
N GLU A 180 23.19 -2.15 3.21
CA GLU A 180 23.82 -0.87 2.82
C GLU A 180 25.31 -0.84 3.18
N LEU A 181 25.69 -1.36 4.36
CA LEU A 181 27.08 -1.49 4.77
C LEU A 181 27.90 -2.41 3.87
N ASP A 182 27.32 -3.53 3.43
CA ASP A 182 27.98 -4.45 2.50
C ASP A 182 28.21 -3.80 1.13
N VAL A 183 27.23 -3.08 0.58
CA VAL A 183 27.40 -2.33 -0.68
C VAL A 183 28.56 -1.33 -0.58
N ILE A 184 28.62 -0.56 0.51
CA ILE A 184 29.72 0.39 0.75
C ILE A 184 31.08 -0.31 0.86
N ARG A 185 31.15 -1.48 1.52
CA ARG A 185 32.40 -2.26 1.61
C ARG A 185 32.86 -2.76 0.24
N PHE A 186 31.94 -3.26 -0.59
CA PHE A 186 32.27 -3.73 -1.94
C PHE A 186 32.75 -2.61 -2.87
N GLU A 187 32.17 -1.41 -2.77
CA GLU A 187 32.59 -0.24 -3.55
C GLU A 187 33.99 0.26 -3.16
N ASN A 188 34.34 0.21 -1.86
CA ASN A 188 35.65 0.64 -1.37
C ASN A 188 36.79 -0.37 -1.59
N THR A 189 36.49 -1.64 -1.94
CA THR A 189 37.49 -2.65 -2.28
C THR A 189 37.90 -2.70 -3.77
N LYS A 190 37.28 -1.88 -4.63
CA LYS A 190 37.58 -1.82 -6.08
C LYS A 190 38.53 -0.68 -6.49
N LEU A 191 39.22 -0.05 -5.54
CA LEU A 191 40.24 0.98 -5.77
C LEU A 191 41.65 0.44 -5.55
#